data_AF-A0A7S2B577-F1
#
_entry.id   AF-A0A7S2B577-F1
#
_cell.length_a   1.000
_cell.length_b   1.000
_cell.length_c   1.000
_cell.angle_alpha   90.00
_cell.angle_beta   90.00
_cell.angle_gamma   90.00
#
_symmetry.space_group_name_H-M   'P 1'
#
loop_
_entity.id
_entity.type
_entity.pdbx_description
1 polymer ?
#
loop_
_entity_poly.entity_id
_entity_poly.type
_entity_poly.pdbx_seq_one_letter_code
_entity_poly.pdbx_strand_id
1 'polypeptide(L)'
;KQHWRESEGFPAEVLVADRPDSHYVGPIAIGRPPQNFLVVYDLSSANLWVPGSSCPACDCVRQHRRFDGTLSESYRTSEVGVQLAAGPGRCAGYLSRDTVHLGNATLFDTIFVEAQAASKHLSQSDVDGVLGLGLPQAA
;
A
#
# COMPACT_ATOMS: atom_id res chain seq x y z
N LYS A 1 17.33 20.51 -6.92
CA LYS A 1 16.75 20.23 -8.26
C LYS A 1 17.56 19.10 -8.85
N GLN A 2 17.08 17.86 -8.73
CA GLN A 2 17.74 16.72 -9.37
C GLN A 2 17.30 16.70 -10.84
N HIS A 3 18.28 16.67 -11.74
CA HIS A 3 18.09 16.77 -13.18
C HIS A 3 18.04 15.35 -13.73
N TRP A 4 16.87 14.90 -14.17
CA TRP A 4 16.68 13.58 -14.77
C TRP A 4 17.47 13.47 -16.09
N ARG A 5 18.15 12.34 -16.32
CA ARG A 5 18.74 11.98 -17.61
C ARG A 5 18.06 10.71 -18.12
N GLU A 6 17.47 10.79 -19.30
CA GLU A 6 16.79 9.68 -19.99
C GLU A 6 17.68 8.43 -20.18
N SER A 7 19.00 8.57 -20.07
CA SER A 7 19.98 7.49 -20.24
C SER A 7 20.06 6.48 -19.08
N GLU A 8 19.47 6.75 -17.91
CA GLU A 8 19.58 5.86 -16.74
C GLU A 8 18.42 4.85 -16.60
N GLY A 9 17.45 4.87 -17.51
CA GLY A 9 16.24 4.04 -17.41
C GLY A 9 15.34 4.48 -16.26
N PHE A 10 14.13 3.91 -16.18
CA PHE A 10 13.28 4.15 -15.01
C PHE A 10 13.82 3.31 -13.82
N PRO A 11 14.00 3.90 -12.63
CA PRO A 11 14.47 3.17 -11.46
C PRO A 11 13.46 2.09 -10.99
N ALA A 12 12.21 2.19 -11.44
CA ALA A 12 11.13 1.24 -11.20
C ALA A 12 10.33 1.04 -12.51
N GLU A 13 10.23 -0.19 -13.00
CA GLU A 13 9.27 -0.57 -14.04
C GLU A 13 8.24 -1.54 -13.46
N VAL A 14 6.96 -1.22 -13.63
CA VAL A 14 5.86 -2.07 -13.15
C VAL A 14 4.82 -2.25 -14.23
N LEU A 15 4.38 -3.50 -14.41
CA LEU A 15 3.21 -3.82 -15.22
C LEU A 15 1.95 -3.39 -14.47
N VAL A 16 1.22 -2.46 -15.09
CA VAL A 16 -0.05 -1.95 -14.58
C VAL A 16 -1.17 -2.54 -15.42
N ALA A 17 -2.19 -3.09 -14.76
CA ALA A 17 -3.41 -3.52 -15.40
C ALA A 17 -4.45 -2.39 -15.33
N ASP A 18 -5.11 -2.13 -16.45
CA ASP A 18 -6.28 -1.26 -16.52
C ASP A 18 -7.53 -2.02 -16.07
N ARG A 19 -8.31 -1.42 -15.16
CA ARG A 19 -9.66 -1.87 -14.82
C ARG A 19 -10.63 -0.86 -15.42
N PRO A 20 -11.35 -1.22 -16.51
CA PRO A 20 -12.23 -0.31 -17.21
C PRO A 20 -13.18 0.43 -16.26
N ASP A 21 -13.28 1.75 -16.44
CA ASP A 21 -14.13 2.66 -15.65
C ASP A 21 -13.88 2.64 -14.13
N SER A 22 -12.72 2.14 -13.69
CA SER A 22 -12.43 1.93 -12.27
C SER A 22 -11.06 2.47 -11.87
N HIS A 23 -9.98 1.69 -12.00
CA HIS A 23 -8.68 2.00 -11.43
C HIS A 23 -7.52 1.36 -12.20
N TYR A 24 -6.34 1.96 -12.13
CA TYR A 24 -5.08 1.30 -12.49
C TYR A 24 -4.55 0.51 -11.30
N VAL A 25 -4.19 -0.75 -11.53
CA VAL A 25 -3.75 -1.66 -10.46
C VAL A 25 -2.40 -2.29 -10.80
N GLY A 26 -1.56 -2.51 -9.80
CA GLY A 26 -0.24 -3.09 -10.00
C GLY A 26 0.24 -3.87 -8.77
N PRO A 27 1.16 -4.82 -8.96
CA PRO A 27 1.74 -5.56 -7.85
C PRO A 27 2.70 -4.68 -7.04
N ILE A 28 2.72 -4.92 -5.74
CA ILE A 28 3.80 -4.51 -4.83
C ILE A 28 4.15 -5.69 -3.93
N ALA A 29 5.29 -5.63 -3.25
CA ALA A 29 5.57 -6.53 -2.14
C ALA A 29 6.07 -5.76 -0.92
N ILE A 30 5.77 -6.27 0.28
CA ILE A 30 6.17 -5.64 1.54
C ILE A 30 6.85 -6.69 2.42
N GLY A 31 7.97 -6.34 3.02
CA GLY A 31 8.69 -7.15 4.00
C GLY A 31 9.87 -7.96 3.46
N ARG A 32 10.56 -8.65 4.38
CA ARG A 32 11.66 -9.58 4.11
C ARG A 32 11.45 -10.87 4.91
N PRO A 33 11.09 -12.02 4.30
CA PRO A 33 10.82 -12.21 2.88
C PRO A 33 9.59 -11.42 2.37
N PRO A 34 9.52 -11.13 1.04
CA PRO A 34 8.44 -10.31 0.49
C PRO A 34 7.05 -10.96 0.57
N GLN A 35 6.06 -10.19 1.01
CA GLN A 35 4.63 -10.52 0.98
C GLN A 35 3.96 -9.72 -0.14
N ASN A 36 3.33 -10.38 -1.11
CA ASN A 36 2.82 -9.73 -2.32
C ASN A 36 1.42 -9.14 -2.13
N PHE A 37 1.14 -7.99 -2.73
CA PHE A 37 -0.17 -7.33 -2.75
C PHE A 37 -0.47 -6.79 -4.15
N LEU A 38 -1.74 -6.65 -4.48
CA LEU A 38 -2.25 -5.98 -5.69
C LEU A 38 -2.92 -4.71 -5.20
N VAL A 39 -2.44 -3.55 -5.64
CA VAL A 39 -2.92 -2.28 -5.11
C VAL A 39 -3.38 -1.36 -6.22
N VAL A 40 -4.33 -0.50 -5.90
CA VAL A 40 -4.68 0.65 -6.76
C VAL A 40 -3.56 1.67 -6.70
N TYR A 41 -3.14 2.18 -7.86
CA TYR A 41 -2.17 3.26 -7.94
C TYR A 41 -2.96 4.57 -7.98
N ASP A 42 -3.01 5.26 -6.85
CA ASP A 42 -3.90 6.40 -6.63
C ASP A 42 -3.11 7.72 -6.63
N LEU A 43 -3.30 8.52 -7.67
CA LEU A 43 -2.66 9.84 -7.80
C LEU A 43 -3.28 10.90 -6.87
N SER A 44 -4.44 10.63 -6.25
CA SER A 44 -5.20 11.58 -5.45
C SER A 44 -4.92 11.49 -3.94
N SER A 45 -4.23 10.44 -3.48
CA SER A 45 -3.84 10.25 -2.09
C SER A 45 -2.33 10.02 -1.96
N ALA A 46 -1.79 10.26 -0.76
CA ALA A 46 -0.33 10.18 -0.51
C ALA A 46 0.07 8.96 0.34
N ASN A 47 -0.88 8.14 0.78
CA ASN A 47 -0.63 7.07 1.75
C ASN A 47 -0.65 5.69 1.08
N LEU A 48 0.34 4.85 1.41
CA LEU A 48 0.28 3.41 1.17
C LEU A 48 -0.48 2.76 2.34
N TRP A 49 -1.41 1.86 2.02
CA TRP A 49 -2.03 1.01 3.03
C TRP A 49 -2.39 -0.37 2.47
N VAL A 50 -2.28 -1.38 3.34
CA VAL A 50 -2.70 -2.77 3.08
C VAL A 50 -3.41 -3.35 4.32
N PRO A 51 -4.25 -4.39 4.18
CA PRO A 51 -4.90 -5.05 5.31
C PRO A 51 -3.89 -5.68 6.25
N GLY A 52 -4.02 -5.47 7.56
CA GLY A 52 -3.22 -6.17 8.57
C GLY A 52 -3.73 -7.59 8.85
N SER A 53 -2.83 -8.50 9.22
CA SER A 53 -3.17 -9.89 9.62
C SER A 53 -4.08 -9.90 10.85
N SER A 54 -3.89 -8.92 11.74
CA SER A 54 -4.65 -8.72 12.98
C SER A 54 -6.02 -8.05 12.78
N CYS A 55 -6.38 -7.64 11.56
CA CYS A 55 -7.59 -6.86 11.30
C CYS A 55 -8.90 -7.64 11.55
N PRO A 56 -9.68 -7.34 12.60
CA PRO A 56 -10.93 -8.05 12.91
C PRO A 56 -12.12 -7.56 12.07
N ALA A 57 -12.08 -6.30 11.61
CA ALA A 57 -13.16 -5.68 10.82
C ALA A 57 -12.90 -5.74 9.29
N CYS A 58 -11.77 -6.30 8.85
CA CYS A 58 -11.49 -6.61 7.45
C CYS A 58 -12.12 -7.94 7.02
N ASP A 59 -13.04 -8.50 7.79
CA ASP A 59 -13.73 -9.76 7.46
C ASP A 59 -14.70 -9.63 6.27
N CYS A 60 -15.04 -8.41 5.84
CA CYS A 60 -15.64 -8.19 4.51
C CYS A 60 -14.63 -8.45 3.37
N VAL A 61 -13.34 -8.53 3.69
CA VAL A 61 -12.18 -8.59 2.79
C VAL A 61 -11.48 -9.96 2.96
N ARG A 62 -12.26 -11.04 3.22
CA ARG A 62 -11.74 -12.39 3.52
C ARG A 62 -10.85 -13.01 2.44
N GLN A 63 -10.94 -12.54 1.20
CA GLN A 63 -10.19 -13.08 0.06
C GLN A 63 -8.88 -12.33 -0.23
N HIS A 64 -8.60 -11.24 0.47
CA HIS A 64 -7.42 -10.42 0.18
C HIS A 64 -6.23 -10.85 1.02
N ARG A 65 -5.05 -10.57 0.47
CA ARG A 65 -3.79 -10.79 1.15
C ARG A 65 -3.68 -9.79 2.31
N ARG A 66 -3.17 -10.29 3.43
CA ARG A 66 -2.98 -9.51 4.65
C ARG A 66 -1.50 -9.45 4.98
N PHE A 67 -1.03 -8.27 5.35
CA PHE A 67 0.32 -8.06 5.82
C PHE A 67 0.47 -8.60 7.23
N ASP A 68 1.44 -9.49 7.41
CA ASP A 68 1.84 -9.99 8.71
C ASP A 68 3.25 -9.52 9.03
N GLY A 69 3.36 -8.50 9.88
CA GLY A 69 4.66 -7.96 10.30
C GLY A 69 5.53 -8.99 11.04
N THR A 70 4.93 -10.03 11.63
CA THR A 70 5.69 -11.09 12.33
C THR A 70 6.48 -11.98 11.37
N LEU A 71 6.11 -11.99 10.09
CA LEU A 71 6.78 -12.75 9.04
C LEU A 71 7.88 -11.96 8.32
N SER A 72 8.13 -10.70 8.72
CA SER A 72 9.11 -9.82 8.08
C SER A 72 10.24 -9.43 9.04
N GLU A 73 11.47 -9.75 8.64
CA GLU A 73 12.71 -9.42 9.35
C GLU A 73 13.04 -7.93 9.35
N SER A 74 12.49 -7.15 8.40
CA SER A 74 12.69 -5.70 8.32
C SER A 74 11.55 -4.88 8.91
N TYR A 75 10.52 -5.54 9.45
CA TYR A 75 9.36 -4.87 10.02
C TYR A 75 9.72 -4.09 11.28
N ARG A 76 9.25 -2.85 11.33
CA ARG A 76 9.30 -1.97 12.50
C ARG A 76 7.91 -1.37 12.67
N THR A 77 7.22 -1.76 13.73
CA THR A 77 5.95 -1.14 14.08
C THR A 77 6.18 0.17 14.84
N SER A 78 5.30 1.13 14.63
CA SER A 78 5.07 2.18 15.61
C SER A 78 3.66 1.99 16.16
N GLU A 79 3.49 1.91 17.47
CA GLU A 79 2.16 1.81 18.11
C GLU A 79 1.30 3.09 17.94
N VAL A 80 1.71 3.98 17.04
CA VAL A 80 0.98 5.20 16.69
C VAL A 80 -0.22 4.81 15.83
N GLY A 81 -1.39 4.77 16.48
CA GLY A 81 -2.67 4.62 15.78
C GLY A 81 -2.95 5.83 14.90
N VAL A 82 -3.33 5.59 13.64
CA VAL A 82 -3.67 6.62 12.67
C VAL A 82 -5.05 6.33 12.07
N GLN A 83 -5.85 7.38 11.97
CA GLN A 83 -7.08 7.38 11.17
C GLN A 83 -6.83 8.16 9.88
N LEU A 84 -6.95 7.49 8.73
CA LEU A 84 -7.00 8.19 7.45
C LEU A 84 -8.42 8.74 7.27
N ALA A 85 -8.59 10.06 7.37
CA ALA A 85 -9.89 10.71 7.42
C ALA A 85 -10.65 10.73 6.07
N ALA A 86 -11.92 10.33 6.15
CA ALA A 86 -13.11 10.62 5.34
C ALA A 86 -13.07 10.57 3.78
N GLY A 87 -13.50 9.42 3.23
CA GLY A 87 -13.96 9.21 1.85
C GLY A 87 -14.34 7.74 1.61
N PRO A 88 -14.98 7.35 0.50
CA PRO A 88 -15.02 5.94 0.09
C PRO A 88 -13.58 5.41 0.01
N GLY A 89 -13.25 4.33 0.75
CA GLY A 89 -11.86 3.92 0.99
C GLY A 89 -11.34 4.11 2.43
N ARG A 90 -12.19 4.48 3.41
CA ARG A 90 -11.82 4.60 4.84
C ARG A 90 -10.95 3.42 5.30
N CYS A 91 -9.76 3.74 5.80
CA CYS A 91 -8.85 2.82 6.44
C CYS A 91 -8.42 3.41 7.78
N ALA A 92 -8.67 2.70 8.88
CA ALA A 92 -8.11 3.01 10.20
C ALA A 92 -7.11 1.92 10.56
N GLY A 93 -5.97 2.27 11.12
CA GLY A 93 -4.90 1.30 11.34
C GLY A 93 -3.73 1.85 12.15
N TYR A 94 -2.60 1.15 12.07
CA TYR A 94 -1.34 1.55 12.71
C TYR A 94 -0.31 1.95 11.67
N LEU A 95 0.54 2.92 12.01
CA LEU A 95 1.70 3.22 11.18
C LEU A 95 2.74 2.12 11.36
N SER A 96 3.09 1.52 10.23
CA SER A 96 4.06 0.46 10.11
C SER A 96 5.19 0.91 9.19
N ARG A 97 6.34 0.28 9.35
CA ARG A 97 7.52 0.58 8.55
C ARG A 97 8.20 -0.70 8.12
N ASP A 98 8.48 -0.82 6.83
CA ASP A 98 9.12 -2.01 6.28
C ASP A 98 9.79 -1.72 4.92
N THR A 99 10.43 -2.73 4.35
CA THR A 99 10.91 -2.73 2.96
C THR A 99 9.71 -2.88 2.01
N VAL A 100 9.59 -2.01 1.02
CA VAL A 100 8.59 -2.10 -0.05
C VAL A 100 9.30 -2.34 -1.38
N HIS A 101 8.78 -3.27 -2.17
CA HIS A 101 9.25 -3.60 -3.50
C HIS A 101 8.22 -3.15 -4.55
N LEU A 102 8.68 -2.37 -5.52
CA LEU A 102 7.88 -1.84 -6.62
C LEU A 102 8.60 -2.14 -7.93
N GLY A 103 8.20 -3.22 -8.61
CA GLY A 103 8.92 -3.70 -9.77
C GLY A 103 10.34 -4.14 -9.40
N ASN A 104 11.34 -3.57 -10.07
CA ASN A 104 12.76 -3.74 -9.74
C ASN A 104 13.28 -2.77 -8.67
N ALA A 105 12.47 -1.81 -8.20
CA ALA A 105 12.86 -0.90 -7.14
C ALA A 105 12.63 -1.51 -5.76
N THR A 106 13.55 -1.22 -4.84
CA THR A 106 13.42 -1.53 -3.42
C THR A 106 13.50 -0.25 -2.60
N LEU A 107 12.43 0.04 -1.89
CA LEU A 107 12.27 1.19 -1.01
C LEU A 107 12.43 0.71 0.44
N PHE A 108 13.51 1.14 1.09
CA PHE A 108 13.77 0.79 2.48
C PHE A 108 13.02 1.73 3.43
N ASP A 109 12.71 1.24 4.63
CA ASP A 109 12.23 2.07 5.74
C ASP A 109 10.95 2.87 5.40
N THR A 110 10.13 2.31 4.50
CA THR A 110 8.93 2.96 3.95
C THR A 110 7.80 2.87 4.97
N ILE A 111 7.13 4.00 5.22
CA ILE A 111 6.01 4.09 6.15
C ILE A 111 4.71 3.79 5.40
N PHE A 112 3.85 2.97 5.98
CA PHE A 112 2.54 2.63 5.46
C PHE A 112 1.54 2.37 6.59
N VAL A 113 0.25 2.29 6.26
CA VAL A 113 -0.80 1.96 7.23
C VAL A 113 -1.14 0.48 7.14
N GLU A 114 -1.03 -0.21 8.27
CA GLU A 114 -1.59 -1.56 8.45
C GLU A 114 -3.06 -1.43 8.89
N ALA A 115 -3.97 -1.71 7.97
CA ALA A 115 -5.40 -1.49 8.19
C ALA A 115 -5.99 -2.44 9.23
N GLN A 116 -6.71 -1.89 10.20
CA GLN A 116 -7.52 -2.56 11.23
C GLN A 116 -9.02 -2.47 10.97
N ALA A 117 -9.42 -1.59 10.05
CA ALA A 117 -10.75 -1.56 9.46
C ALA A 117 -10.65 -0.94 8.07
N ALA A 118 -11.26 -1.57 7.06
CA ALA A 118 -11.32 -1.07 5.69
C ALA A 118 -12.79 -0.90 5.24
N SER A 119 -13.05 0.07 4.36
CA SER A 119 -14.40 0.31 3.85
C SER A 119 -14.90 -0.82 2.96
N LYS A 120 -16.21 -1.09 2.97
CA LYS A 120 -16.87 -2.12 2.16
C LYS A 120 -16.71 -1.93 0.63
N HIS A 121 -16.37 -0.73 0.15
CA HIS A 121 -16.11 -0.54 -1.28
C HIS A 121 -14.97 -1.42 -1.81
N LEU A 122 -14.01 -1.76 -0.96
CA LEU A 122 -12.89 -2.61 -1.34
C LEU A 122 -13.19 -4.11 -1.20
N SER A 123 -14.23 -4.47 -0.44
CA SER A 123 -14.69 -5.87 -0.35
C SER A 123 -15.30 -6.43 -1.64
N GLN A 124 -15.58 -5.58 -2.63
CA GLN A 124 -16.14 -5.96 -3.92
C GLN A 124 -15.09 -5.96 -5.04
N SER A 125 -13.82 -5.67 -4.70
CA SER A 125 -12.70 -5.59 -5.63
C SER A 125 -11.73 -6.75 -5.40
N ASP A 126 -10.89 -7.07 -6.37
CA ASP A 126 -9.77 -8.01 -6.25
C ASP A 126 -8.46 -7.33 -5.82
N VAL A 127 -8.51 -6.04 -5.50
CA VAL A 127 -7.35 -5.25 -5.03
C VAL A 127 -7.23 -5.30 -3.51
N ASP A 128 -6.04 -5.62 -3.01
CA ASP A 128 -5.74 -5.72 -1.59
C ASP A 128 -5.70 -4.36 -0.87
N GLY A 129 -5.19 -3.32 -1.54
CA GLY A 129 -4.98 -2.00 -0.91
C GLY A 129 -4.75 -0.87 -1.90
N VAL A 130 -4.14 0.23 -1.43
CA VAL A 130 -3.87 1.43 -2.22
C VAL A 130 -2.42 1.88 -2.03
N LEU A 131 -1.76 2.22 -3.13
CA LEU A 131 -0.50 2.96 -3.16
C LEU A 131 -0.79 4.40 -3.59
N GLY A 132 -0.79 5.32 -2.63
CA GLY A 132 -0.89 6.75 -2.89
C GLY A 132 0.38 7.30 -3.54
N LEU A 133 0.22 8.01 -4.65
CA LEU A 133 1.25 8.67 -5.44
C LEU A 133 1.05 10.18 -5.55
N GLY A 134 0.02 10.70 -4.88
CA GLY A 134 -0.21 12.13 -4.71
C GLY A 134 0.87 12.78 -3.84
N LEU A 135 0.95 14.11 -3.93
CA LEU A 135 1.87 14.87 -3.09
C LEU A 135 1.46 14.75 -1.62
N PRO A 136 2.42 14.66 -0.68
CA PRO A 136 2.11 14.81 0.74
C PRO A 136 1.45 16.18 0.94
N GLN A 137 0.32 16.20 1.66
CA GLN A 137 -0.35 17.44 1.98
C GLN A 137 0.61 18.30 2.83
N ALA A 138 0.91 19.51 2.35
CA ALA A 138 1.76 20.43 3.10
C ALA A 138 1.12 20.70 4.47
N ALA A 139 1.93 20.57 5.53
CA ALA A 139 1.53 20.91 6.89
C ALA A 139 1.26 22.41 7.04
#